data_AF-A0A2H6FAN2-F1
#
_entry.id   AF-A0A2H6FAN2-F1
#
_cell.length_a   1.000
_cell.length_b   1.000
_cell.length_c   1.000
_cell.angle_alpha   90.00
_cell.angle_beta   90.00
_cell.angle_gamma   90.00
#
_symmetry.space_group_name_H-M   'P 1'
#
loop_
_entity.id
_entity.type
_entity.pdbx_description
1 polymer ?
#
loop_
_entity_poly.entity_id
_entity_poly.type
_entity_poly.pdbx_seq_one_letter_code
_entity_poly.pdbx_strand_id
1 'polypeptide(L)'
;MNTIKTGPDSNQTTQCPSCGREGKAVKATTLHSLVRADRQDRIRDSKYLFCGSQGCDIVYFTKEGGHAFYKEDLTVRVGIKEESPPRPICYCFNHSVEEIFDEVRRTGRSTVIDDIKSHIKSDVCSCEVKNPQGSCCLSTVKPFVNEALRQFGKEVNEQASGTGHKDCCKP
;
A
#
# COMPACT_ATOMS: atom_id res chain seq x y z
N MET A 1 -40.40 10.43 -39.91
CA MET A 1 -40.17 9.82 -38.58
C MET A 1 -38.84 9.10 -38.62
N ASN A 2 -37.77 9.67 -38.04
CA ASN A 2 -36.46 9.01 -37.97
C ASN A 2 -36.19 8.62 -36.52
N THR A 3 -36.21 7.32 -36.27
CA THR A 3 -35.90 6.67 -35.01
C THR A 3 -34.41 6.81 -34.70
N ILE A 4 -34.07 7.60 -33.68
CA ILE A 4 -32.73 7.65 -33.11
C ILE A 4 -32.52 6.33 -32.34
N LYS A 5 -31.55 5.53 -32.78
CA LYS A 5 -31.06 4.38 -32.02
C LYS A 5 -30.18 4.89 -30.89
N THR A 6 -30.68 4.87 -29.66
CA THR A 6 -29.86 5.01 -28.46
C THR A 6 -29.15 3.69 -28.20
N GLY A 7 -27.83 3.65 -28.44
CA GLY A 7 -26.93 2.59 -27.97
C GLY A 7 -26.75 2.65 -26.45
N PRO A 8 -26.16 1.62 -25.81
CA PRO A 8 -26.23 1.44 -24.36
C PRO A 8 -25.36 2.48 -23.63
N ASP A 9 -25.95 3.15 -22.63
CA ASP A 9 -25.24 3.98 -21.65
C ASP A 9 -24.14 3.15 -20.97
N SER A 10 -22.92 3.35 -21.42
CA SER A 10 -21.74 2.62 -20.95
C SER A 10 -20.70 3.62 -20.51
N ASN A 11 -20.83 4.09 -19.27
CA ASN A 11 -19.68 4.66 -18.57
C ASN A 11 -19.66 4.24 -17.10
N GLN A 12 -19.35 2.96 -16.90
CA GLN A 12 -18.95 2.45 -15.59
C GLN A 12 -17.51 2.90 -15.35
N THR A 13 -17.31 4.11 -14.82
CA THR A 13 -15.97 4.69 -14.70
C THR A 13 -15.20 4.09 -13.53
N THR A 14 -14.43 3.03 -13.78
CA THR A 14 -13.48 2.45 -12.80
C THR A 14 -12.23 3.30 -12.61
N GLN A 15 -12.11 4.39 -13.36
CA GLN A 15 -11.00 5.32 -13.35
C GLN A 15 -11.25 6.48 -12.37
N CYS A 16 -10.19 6.86 -11.66
CA CYS A 16 -10.23 8.01 -10.77
C CYS A 16 -10.53 9.29 -11.58
N PRO A 17 -11.52 10.10 -11.18
CA PRO A 17 -11.93 11.28 -11.95
C PRO A 17 -10.87 12.39 -11.98
N SER A 18 -9.88 12.36 -11.08
CA SER A 18 -8.79 13.34 -11.04
C SER A 18 -7.59 12.92 -11.89
N CYS A 19 -7.12 11.68 -11.77
CA CYS A 19 -5.88 11.22 -12.42
C CYS A 19 -6.07 10.20 -13.55
N GLY A 20 -7.30 9.76 -13.82
CA GLY A 20 -7.63 8.78 -14.87
C GLY A 20 -7.14 7.35 -14.62
N ARG A 21 -6.47 7.08 -13.49
CA ARG A 21 -5.94 5.74 -13.16
C ARG A 21 -7.02 4.85 -12.58
N GLU A 22 -6.97 3.57 -12.91
CA GLU A 22 -7.89 2.56 -12.38
C GLU A 22 -7.81 2.48 -10.85
N GLY A 23 -8.98 2.46 -10.21
CA GLY A 23 -9.12 2.28 -8.78
C GLY A 23 -9.35 0.82 -8.39
N LYS A 24 -9.03 0.47 -7.15
CA LYS A 24 -9.25 -0.87 -6.59
C LYS A 24 -10.47 -0.88 -5.68
N ALA A 25 -11.34 -1.87 -5.78
CA ALA A 25 -12.52 -1.96 -4.92
C ALA A 25 -12.15 -1.95 -3.43
N VAL A 26 -12.91 -1.19 -2.63
CA VAL A 26 -12.74 -1.08 -1.19
C VAL A 26 -14.10 -1.29 -0.50
N LYS A 27 -14.08 -1.94 0.67
CA LYS A 27 -15.30 -2.22 1.45
C LYS A 27 -15.75 -0.97 2.21
N ALA A 28 -17.06 -0.84 2.42
CA ALA A 28 -17.63 0.23 3.23
C ALA A 28 -17.04 0.26 4.66
N THR A 29 -16.69 -0.89 5.23
CA THR A 29 -16.04 -0.99 6.54
C THR A 29 -14.75 -0.17 6.62
N THR A 30 -13.93 -0.19 5.56
CA THR A 30 -12.70 0.59 5.47
C THR A 30 -13.00 2.09 5.45
N LEU A 31 -14.00 2.52 4.68
CA LEU A 31 -14.42 3.92 4.65
C LEU A 31 -14.90 4.36 6.03
N HIS A 32 -15.82 3.63 6.64
CA HIS A 32 -16.35 3.97 7.96
C HIS A 32 -15.28 4.00 9.05
N SER A 33 -14.22 3.20 8.91
CA SER A 33 -13.11 3.18 9.88
C SER A 33 -12.15 4.36 9.72
N LEU A 34 -11.98 4.87 8.49
CA LEU A 34 -10.89 5.81 8.16
C LEU A 34 -11.35 7.19 7.75
N VAL A 35 -12.60 7.36 7.29
CA VAL A 35 -13.18 8.69 7.04
C VAL A 35 -13.42 9.37 8.39
N ARG A 36 -13.03 10.64 8.49
CA ARG A 36 -13.19 11.44 9.71
C ARG A 36 -14.65 11.48 10.15
N ALA A 37 -14.87 11.55 11.47
CA ALA A 37 -16.20 11.55 12.05
C ALA A 37 -17.10 12.67 11.49
N ASP A 38 -16.53 13.86 11.25
CA ASP A 38 -17.22 15.03 10.69
C ASP A 38 -17.48 14.94 9.17
N ARG A 39 -17.23 13.78 8.56
CA ARG A 39 -17.44 13.48 7.14
C ARG A 39 -18.20 12.18 6.90
N GLN A 40 -18.58 11.47 7.96
CA GLN A 40 -19.24 10.16 7.86
C GLN A 40 -20.61 10.24 7.16
N ASP A 41 -21.34 11.33 7.34
CA ASP A 41 -22.64 11.62 6.70
C ASP A 41 -22.55 11.73 5.17
N ARG A 42 -21.34 11.99 4.63
CA ARG A 42 -21.08 12.01 3.18
C ARG A 42 -20.99 10.61 2.58
N ILE A 43 -20.79 9.55 3.37
CA ILE A 43 -20.66 8.18 2.85
C ILE A 43 -22.01 7.71 2.29
N ARG A 44 -22.08 7.60 0.96
CA ARG A 44 -23.24 7.08 0.23
C ARG A 44 -23.28 5.56 0.20
N ASP A 45 -24.47 4.98 0.05
CA ASP A 45 -24.63 3.57 -0.33
C ASP A 45 -24.23 3.38 -1.79
N SER A 46 -22.93 3.13 -2.02
CA SER A 46 -22.33 3.05 -3.35
C SER A 46 -21.09 2.17 -3.34
N LYS A 47 -20.69 1.69 -4.53
CA LYS A 47 -19.41 0.98 -4.70
C LYS A 47 -18.26 1.99 -4.75
N TYR A 48 -17.37 1.93 -3.76
CA TYR A 48 -16.16 2.76 -3.74
C TYR A 48 -14.93 2.04 -4.27
N LEU A 49 -14.06 2.83 -4.88
CA LEU A 49 -12.75 2.45 -5.38
C LEU A 49 -11.69 3.30 -4.70
N PHE A 50 -10.56 2.70 -4.34
CA PHE A 50 -9.37 3.35 -3.83
C PHE A 50 -8.46 3.75 -5.00
N CYS A 51 -8.08 5.03 -5.06
CA CYS A 51 -7.08 5.52 -6.00
C CYS A 51 -5.66 5.31 -5.43
N GLY A 52 -4.89 4.42 -6.04
CA GLY A 52 -3.51 4.12 -5.60
C GLY A 52 -2.43 5.04 -6.17
N SER A 53 -2.79 6.10 -6.88
CA SER A 53 -1.81 6.98 -7.54
C SER A 53 -1.13 7.93 -6.56
N GLN A 54 0.20 7.97 -6.61
CA GLN A 54 1.01 8.97 -5.92
C GLN A 54 0.66 10.38 -6.41
N GLY A 55 0.66 11.37 -5.52
CA GLY A 55 0.34 12.77 -5.86
C GLY A 55 -1.14 13.08 -6.14
N CYS A 56 -2.00 12.07 -6.27
CA CYS A 56 -3.45 12.29 -6.44
C CYS A 56 -4.14 12.41 -5.08
N ASP A 57 -4.79 13.54 -4.84
CA ASP A 57 -5.45 13.84 -3.55
C ASP A 57 -6.72 13.01 -3.30
N ILE A 58 -7.36 12.49 -4.35
CA ILE A 58 -8.49 11.57 -4.21
C ILE A 58 -7.98 10.25 -3.62
N VAL A 59 -8.60 9.82 -2.53
CA VAL A 59 -8.38 8.52 -1.87
C VAL A 59 -9.46 7.54 -2.29
N TYR A 60 -10.73 7.88 -2.07
CA TYR A 60 -11.87 7.04 -2.44
C TYR A 60 -12.75 7.77 -3.45
N PHE A 61 -13.31 7.04 -4.41
CA PHE A 61 -14.29 7.58 -5.35
C PHE A 61 -15.35 6.52 -5.69
N THR A 62 -16.55 6.95 -6.01
CA THR A 62 -17.63 6.05 -6.43
C THR A 62 -17.41 5.55 -7.85
N LYS A 63 -17.72 4.27 -8.11
CA LYS A 63 -17.61 3.66 -9.46
C LYS A 63 -18.51 4.35 -10.50
N GLU A 64 -19.61 4.92 -10.05
CA GLU A 64 -20.57 5.68 -10.88
C GLU A 64 -20.08 7.10 -11.16
N GLY A 65 -18.95 7.52 -10.57
CA GLY A 65 -18.50 8.90 -10.58
C GLY A 65 -19.32 9.79 -9.64
N GLY A 66 -18.95 11.07 -9.56
CA GLY A 66 -19.74 12.10 -8.87
C GLY A 66 -19.61 12.18 -7.33
N HIS A 67 -18.83 11.30 -6.70
CA HIS A 67 -18.49 11.44 -5.28
C HIS A 67 -17.08 10.92 -4.96
N ALA A 68 -16.38 11.63 -4.07
CA ALA A 68 -15.03 11.31 -3.65
C ALA A 68 -14.72 11.75 -2.22
N PHE A 69 -13.74 11.08 -1.63
CA PHE A 69 -13.05 11.46 -0.40
C PHE A 69 -11.58 11.71 -0.71
N TYR A 70 -11.04 12.77 -0.11
CA TYR A 70 -9.68 13.23 -0.31
C TYR A 70 -8.79 12.85 0.87
N LYS A 71 -7.48 13.03 0.75
CA LYS A 71 -6.52 12.76 1.85
C LYS A 71 -6.93 13.45 3.16
N GLU A 72 -7.41 14.69 3.08
CA GLU A 72 -7.87 15.47 4.24
C GLU A 72 -9.15 14.94 4.90
N ASP A 73 -9.94 14.15 4.19
CA ASP A 73 -11.15 13.54 4.73
C ASP A 73 -10.86 12.29 5.58
N LEU A 74 -9.61 11.81 5.62
CA LEU A 74 -9.21 10.62 6.37
C LEU A 74 -8.57 10.97 7.73
N THR A 75 -8.66 10.02 8.67
CA THR A 75 -8.02 10.08 9.99
C THR A 75 -6.54 9.69 9.95
N VAL A 76 -6.08 9.12 8.83
CA VAL A 76 -4.71 8.65 8.63
C VAL A 76 -4.11 9.27 7.37
N ARG A 77 -2.80 9.50 7.39
CA ARG A 77 -2.04 9.91 6.21
C ARG A 77 -1.90 8.70 5.27
N VAL A 78 -2.09 8.87 3.96
CA VAL A 78 -2.05 7.77 2.99
C VAL A 78 -0.66 7.66 2.37
N GLY A 79 0.27 6.94 3.00
CA GLY A 79 1.70 7.03 2.69
C GLY A 79 2.11 6.84 1.22
N ILE A 80 1.41 5.99 0.44
CA ILE A 80 1.70 5.84 -1.01
C ILE A 80 1.38 7.09 -1.84
N LYS A 81 0.60 8.03 -1.30
CA LYS A 81 0.22 9.29 -1.94
C LYS A 81 1.16 10.44 -1.62
N GLU A 82 2.05 10.24 -0.65
CA GLU A 82 2.87 11.27 -0.07
C GLU A 82 4.27 11.28 -0.69
N GLU A 83 4.83 12.48 -0.84
CA GLU A 83 6.22 12.66 -1.26
C GLU A 83 7.15 12.87 -0.06
N SER A 84 6.63 13.46 1.02
CA SER A 84 7.40 13.78 2.23
C SER A 84 7.10 12.81 3.39
N PRO A 85 8.09 12.55 4.26
CA PRO A 85 7.89 11.81 5.49
C PRO A 85 6.85 12.46 6.45
N PRO A 86 6.25 11.67 7.35
CA PRO A 86 6.23 10.20 7.35
C PRO A 86 5.30 9.63 6.28
N ARG A 87 5.71 8.53 5.64
CA ARG A 87 4.92 7.80 4.63
C ARG A 87 4.53 6.40 5.15
N PRO A 88 3.41 6.29 5.90
CA PRO A 88 2.97 5.01 6.46
C PRO A 88 2.47 4.04 5.39
N ILE A 89 2.97 2.80 5.45
CA ILE A 89 2.64 1.75 4.48
C ILE A 89 2.19 0.43 5.14
N CYS A 90 2.46 0.25 6.44
CA CYS A 90 1.80 -0.74 7.29
C CYS A 90 1.12 -0.05 8.48
N TYR A 91 -0.20 0.03 8.46
CA TYR A 91 -0.99 0.74 9.48
C TYR A 91 -1.27 -0.13 10.72
N CYS A 92 -1.08 -1.44 10.64
CA CYS A 92 -1.26 -2.32 11.79
C CYS A 92 -0.09 -2.21 12.78
N PHE A 93 1.13 -2.08 12.26
CA PHE A 93 2.38 -2.14 13.02
C PHE A 93 3.25 -0.89 12.84
N ASN A 94 2.69 0.18 12.27
CA ASN A 94 3.30 1.49 12.10
C ASN A 94 4.60 1.54 11.25
N HIS A 95 4.78 0.62 10.30
CA HIS A 95 5.92 0.73 9.38
C HIS A 95 5.75 1.82 8.33
N SER A 96 6.83 2.56 8.12
CA SER A 96 6.94 3.64 7.14
C SER A 96 7.94 3.32 6.03
N VAL A 97 7.84 4.04 4.90
CA VAL A 97 8.86 3.96 3.84
C VAL A 97 10.22 4.37 4.38
N GLU A 98 10.29 5.41 5.20
CA GLU A 98 11.53 5.94 5.76
C GLU A 98 12.27 4.92 6.61
N GLU A 99 11.56 4.26 7.52
CA GLU A 99 12.12 3.22 8.40
C GLU A 99 12.77 2.08 7.60
N ILE A 100 12.11 1.61 6.53
CA ILE A 100 12.63 0.55 5.67
C ILE A 100 13.92 1.01 4.98
N PHE A 101 13.91 2.21 4.39
CA PHE A 101 15.08 2.74 3.68
C PHE A 101 16.25 2.98 4.63
N ASP A 102 15.99 3.45 5.84
CA ASP A 102 17.01 3.69 6.86
C ASP A 102 17.60 2.37 7.40
N GLU A 103 16.78 1.35 7.62
CA GLU A 103 17.24 0.01 8.00
C GLU A 103 18.17 -0.58 6.94
N VAL A 104 17.75 -0.55 5.67
CA VAL A 104 18.55 -1.11 4.58
C VAL A 104 19.82 -0.31 4.38
N ARG A 105 19.79 1.02 4.45
CA ARG A 105 21.00 1.85 4.36
C ARG A 105 22.01 1.52 5.45
N ARG A 106 21.55 1.26 6.67
CA ARG A 106 22.42 0.95 7.81
C ARG A 106 22.96 -0.48 7.78
N THR A 107 22.15 -1.44 7.37
CA THR A 107 22.44 -2.87 7.57
C THR A 107 22.67 -3.66 6.28
N GLY A 108 22.26 -3.13 5.13
CA GLY A 108 22.20 -3.83 3.86
C GLY A 108 21.06 -4.85 3.75
N ARG A 109 20.15 -4.93 4.73
CA ARG A 109 19.06 -5.91 4.82
C ARG A 109 17.76 -5.25 5.27
N SER A 110 16.63 -5.93 5.09
CA SER A 110 15.36 -5.52 5.70
C SER A 110 14.69 -6.66 6.48
N THR A 111 14.11 -6.33 7.63
CA THR A 111 13.39 -7.29 8.50
C THR A 111 11.87 -7.15 8.44
N VAL A 112 11.36 -6.04 7.89
CA VAL A 112 9.94 -5.65 7.93
C VAL A 112 8.96 -6.69 7.38
N ILE A 113 9.34 -7.43 6.34
CA ILE A 113 8.46 -8.45 5.74
C ILE A 113 8.26 -9.63 6.68
N ASP A 114 9.32 -10.04 7.38
CA ASP A 114 9.26 -11.15 8.31
C ASP A 114 8.53 -10.76 9.59
N ASP A 115 8.73 -9.52 10.05
CA ASP A 115 7.99 -8.93 11.16
C ASP A 115 6.47 -8.90 10.89
N ILE A 116 6.06 -8.34 9.74
CA ILE A 116 4.64 -8.31 9.33
C ILE A 116 4.07 -9.74 9.23
N LYS A 117 4.80 -10.69 8.64
CA LYS A 117 4.35 -12.09 8.53
C LYS A 117 4.21 -12.75 9.90
N SER A 118 5.11 -12.46 10.83
CA SER A 118 5.03 -12.96 12.21
C SER A 118 3.74 -12.49 12.87
N HIS A 119 3.44 -11.19 12.79
CA HIS A 119 2.22 -10.64 13.34
C HIS A 119 0.93 -11.12 12.65
N ILE A 120 0.95 -11.35 11.33
CA ILE A 120 -0.20 -11.96 10.63
C ILE A 120 -0.48 -13.36 11.18
N LYS A 121 0.55 -14.17 11.47
CA LYS A 121 0.36 -15.51 12.04
C LYS A 121 -0.22 -15.48 13.45
N SER A 122 0.01 -14.41 14.20
CA SER A 122 -0.56 -14.18 15.53
C SER A 122 -1.97 -13.58 15.52
N ASP A 123 -2.60 -13.42 14.34
CA ASP A 123 -3.97 -12.91 14.15
C ASP A 123 -4.23 -11.51 14.75
N VAL A 124 -3.18 -10.66 14.82
CA VAL A 124 -3.28 -9.28 15.35
C VAL A 124 -3.40 -8.22 14.25
N CYS A 125 -3.65 -8.63 13.01
CA CYS A 125 -3.68 -7.74 11.84
C CYS A 125 -5.12 -7.35 11.46
N SER A 126 -5.40 -6.06 11.33
CA SER A 126 -6.75 -5.55 10.98
C SER A 126 -6.70 -4.62 9.77
N CYS A 127 -6.19 -5.12 8.64
CA CYS A 127 -5.98 -4.31 7.45
C CYS A 127 -7.28 -3.74 6.87
N GLU A 128 -8.43 -4.42 6.96
CA GLU A 128 -9.69 -3.89 6.43
C GLU A 128 -10.22 -2.65 7.16
N VAL A 129 -9.72 -2.35 8.36
CA VAL A 129 -10.10 -1.16 9.14
C VAL A 129 -8.96 -0.15 9.27
N LYS A 130 -7.69 -0.58 9.26
CA LYS A 130 -6.54 0.30 9.45
C LYS A 130 -5.89 0.78 8.15
N ASN A 131 -5.91 -0.01 7.08
CA ASN A 131 -5.22 0.33 5.83
C ASN A 131 -6.19 1.03 4.87
N PRO A 132 -5.88 2.23 4.34
CA PRO A 132 -6.70 2.90 3.34
C PRO A 132 -7.04 2.04 2.11
N GLN A 133 -6.17 1.12 1.71
CA GLN A 133 -6.43 0.19 0.61
C GLN A 133 -7.42 -0.95 0.98
N GLY A 134 -7.79 -1.10 2.26
CA GLY A 134 -8.71 -2.13 2.76
C GLY A 134 -8.22 -3.58 2.57
N SER A 135 -6.91 -3.77 2.37
CA SER A 135 -6.28 -5.06 2.06
C SER A 135 -4.89 -5.17 2.69
N CYS A 136 -4.28 -6.36 2.65
CA CYS A 136 -2.99 -6.61 3.29
C CYS A 136 -1.88 -5.68 2.78
N CYS A 137 -1.17 -5.03 3.72
CA CYS A 137 -0.10 -4.08 3.45
C CYS A 137 1.11 -4.70 2.72
N LEU A 138 1.32 -6.02 2.78
CA LEU A 138 2.45 -6.68 2.12
C LEU A 138 2.54 -6.39 0.61
N SER A 139 1.40 -6.18 -0.05
CA SER A 139 1.37 -5.81 -1.47
C SER A 139 2.00 -4.42 -1.73
N THR A 140 1.94 -3.52 -0.75
CA THR A 140 2.55 -2.19 -0.77
C THR A 140 3.98 -2.21 -0.23
N VAL A 141 4.22 -2.94 0.86
CA VAL A 141 5.52 -2.97 1.55
C VAL A 141 6.61 -3.62 0.69
N LYS A 142 6.31 -4.74 0.02
CA LYS A 142 7.31 -5.48 -0.80
C LYS A 142 7.99 -4.62 -1.87
N PRO A 143 7.26 -3.82 -2.69
CA PRO A 143 7.90 -2.88 -3.62
C PRO A 143 8.91 -1.92 -2.97
N PHE A 144 8.59 -1.34 -1.81
CA PHE A 144 9.50 -0.42 -1.12
C PHE A 144 10.73 -1.12 -0.55
N VAL A 145 10.59 -2.35 -0.04
CA VAL A 145 11.73 -3.17 0.40
C VAL A 145 12.65 -3.49 -0.76
N ASN A 146 12.10 -3.94 -1.88
CA ASN A 146 12.89 -4.25 -3.08
C ASN A 146 13.63 -3.02 -3.60
N GLU A 147 12.97 -1.86 -3.59
CA GLU A 147 13.59 -0.61 -4.00
C GLU A 147 14.73 -0.21 -3.06
N ALA A 148 14.52 -0.27 -1.74
CA ALA A 148 15.55 0.03 -0.76
C ALA A 148 16.76 -0.91 -0.90
N LEU A 149 16.53 -2.22 -1.07
CA LEU A 149 17.58 -3.22 -1.28
C LEU A 149 18.35 -2.99 -2.58
N ARG A 150 17.66 -2.60 -3.67
CA ARG A 150 18.30 -2.27 -4.93
C ARG A 150 19.21 -1.04 -4.81
N GLN A 151 18.84 -0.07 -3.97
CA GLN A 151 19.61 1.16 -3.78
C GLN A 151 20.76 1.02 -2.76
N PHE A 152 20.55 0.27 -1.67
CA PHE A 152 21.45 0.27 -0.52
C PHE A 152 21.78 -1.13 0.03
N GLY A 153 21.27 -2.19 -0.58
CA GLY A 153 21.55 -3.57 -0.18
C GLY A 153 23.03 -3.90 -0.31
N LYS A 154 23.54 -4.74 0.60
CA LYS A 154 24.86 -5.35 0.43
C LYS A 154 24.67 -6.68 -0.29
N GLU A 155 25.52 -6.98 -1.26
CA GLU A 155 25.61 -8.34 -1.78
C GLU A 155 25.93 -9.29 -0.62
N VAL A 156 25.09 -10.31 -0.44
CA VAL A 156 25.36 -11.36 0.54
C VAL A 156 26.51 -12.18 -0.05
N ASN A 157 27.73 -11.93 0.40
CA ASN A 157 28.84 -12.80 0.07
C ASN A 157 28.73 -14.05 0.95
N GLU A 158 28.13 -15.11 0.43
CA GLU A 158 28.13 -16.45 1.05
C GLU A 158 29.53 -17.08 0.98
N GLN A 159 30.52 -16.48 1.65
CA GLN A 159 31.80 -17.15 1.93
C GLN A 159 32.34 -16.72 3.29
N ALA A 160 31.86 -17.39 4.35
CA ALA A 160 32.56 -17.48 5.62
C ALA A 160 32.10 -18.71 6.44
N SER A 161 32.41 -19.90 5.95
CA SER A 161 32.65 -21.10 6.77
C SER A 161 33.48 -22.08 5.94
N GLY A 162 34.71 -22.47 6.27
CA GLY A 162 35.53 -22.16 7.42
C GLY A 162 37.00 -22.42 7.09
N THR A 163 37.86 -21.84 7.93
CA THR A 163 39.30 -22.01 7.95
C THR A 163 39.71 -23.34 8.63
N GLY A 164 40.72 -24.01 8.07
CA GLY A 164 41.56 -25.03 8.74
C GLY A 164 41.38 -26.44 8.15
N HIS A 165 42.39 -27.19 7.74
CA HIS A 165 43.79 -27.25 8.15
C HIS A 165 44.67 -27.81 7.01
N LYS A 166 45.95 -27.43 7.00
CA LYS A 166 46.96 -27.79 5.99
C LYS A 166 47.46 -29.23 6.16
N ASP A 167 47.86 -29.79 5.01
CA ASP A 167 48.72 -30.95 4.71
C ASP A 167 49.32 -31.78 5.86
N CYS A 168 49.26 -33.11 5.69
CA CYS A 168 50.40 -33.98 6.02
C CYS A 168 50.30 -35.35 5.29
N CYS A 169 51.12 -35.48 4.24
CA CYS A 169 51.76 -36.69 3.69
C CYS A 169 50.93 -37.84 3.10
N LYS A 170 51.12 -38.01 1.78
CA LYS A 170 51.26 -39.28 1.03
C LYS A 170 52.72 -39.79 1.16
N PRO A 171 53.09 -41.05 0.79
CA PRO A 171 52.57 -41.90 -0.30
C PRO A 171 51.60 -43.01 0.10
#